data_AF-A0A7S0PZI2-F1
#
_entry.id   AF-A0A7S0PZI2-F1
#
_cell.length_a   1.000
_cell.length_b   1.000
_cell.length_c   1.000
_cell.angle_alpha   90.00
_cell.angle_beta   90.00
_cell.angle_gamma   90.00
#
_symmetry.space_group_name_H-M   'P 1'
#
loop_
_entity.id
_entity.type
_entity.pdbx_description
1 polymer ?
#
loop_
_entity_poly.entity_id
_entity_poly.type
_entity_poly.pdbx_seq_one_letter_code
_entity_poly.pdbx_strand_id
1 'polypeptide(L)'
;PAVLHCVRAHGLMLELLRAEPVLPPVLVMHSYGGSAESAKAYLKLATRTYFGFTPSAARLKRGPAVIASLPPDRLLIESDVHDGGLPAPPPRGVGGLVDEE
;
A
#
# COMPACT_ATOMS: atom_id res chain seq x y z
N PRO A 1 -5.97 12.97 3.98
CA PRO A 1 -5.35 12.15 2.90
C PRO A 1 -6.43 11.22 2.33
N ALA A 2 -6.35 10.85 1.06
CA ALA A 2 -7.16 9.77 0.49
C ALA A 2 -6.26 8.59 0.13
N VAL A 3 -6.64 7.38 0.58
CA VAL A 3 -5.94 6.14 0.27
C VAL A 3 -6.71 5.42 -0.83
N LEU A 4 -6.06 5.21 -1.97
CA LEU A 4 -6.68 4.72 -3.20
C LEU A 4 -6.20 3.30 -3.50
N HIS A 5 -7.15 2.38 -3.62
CA HIS A 5 -6.90 1.05 -4.16
C HIS A 5 -7.08 1.09 -5.69
N CYS A 6 -6.06 0.69 -6.45
CA CYS A 6 -6.12 0.68 -7.91
C CYS A 6 -5.34 -0.51 -8.47
N VAL A 7 -6.06 -1.46 -9.07
CA VAL A 7 -5.49 -2.67 -9.66
C VAL A 7 -5.87 -2.73 -11.13
N ARG A 8 -4.86 -2.86 -12.00
CA ARG A 8 -5.02 -2.97 -13.48
C ARG A 8 -5.80 -1.82 -14.15
N ALA A 9 -6.02 -0.71 -13.45
CA ALA A 9 -6.83 0.42 -13.93
C ALA A 9 -6.12 1.78 -13.78
N HIS A 10 -4.78 1.82 -13.74
CA HIS A 10 -4.04 3.05 -13.46
C HIS A 10 -4.25 4.15 -14.50
N GLY A 11 -4.47 3.80 -15.77
CA GLY A 11 -4.79 4.78 -16.83
C GLY A 11 -6.12 5.49 -16.54
N LEU A 12 -7.19 4.73 -16.33
CA LEU A 12 -8.51 5.25 -15.97
C LEU A 12 -8.48 6.05 -14.66
N MET A 13 -7.77 5.56 -13.64
CA MET A 13 -7.61 6.29 -12.38
C MET A 13 -6.92 7.65 -12.60
N LEU A 14 -5.88 7.71 -13.44
CA LEU A 14 -5.22 8.98 -13.78
C LEU A 14 -6.15 9.92 -14.55
N GLU A 15 -6.99 9.40 -15.44
CA GLU A 15 -8.00 10.19 -16.15
C GLU A 15 -9.00 10.82 -15.18
N LEU A 16 -9.56 10.02 -14.26
CA LEU A 16 -10.49 10.50 -13.24
C LEU A 16 -9.85 11.55 -12.32
N LEU A 17 -8.64 11.30 -11.82
CA LEU A 17 -7.92 12.23 -10.95
C LEU A 17 -7.53 13.54 -11.66
N ARG A 18 -7.32 13.52 -12.97
CA ARG A 18 -7.06 14.74 -13.76
C ARG A 18 -8.33 15.54 -14.05
N ALA A 19 -9.47 14.87 -14.17
CA ALA A 19 -10.76 15.50 -14.39
C ALA A 19 -11.35 16.11 -13.11
N GLU A 20 -10.89 15.64 -11.93
CA GLU A 20 -11.35 16.14 -10.64
C GLU A 20 -10.86 17.58 -10.39
N PRO A 21 -11.76 18.57 -10.22
CA PRO A 21 -11.39 19.96 -10.00
C PRO A 21 -10.57 20.19 -8.72
N VAL A 22 -10.82 19.38 -7.67
CA VAL A 22 -10.12 19.52 -6.38
C VAL A 22 -9.71 18.15 -5.88
N LEU A 23 -8.40 17.87 -5.96
CA LEU A 23 -7.85 16.66 -5.37
C LEU A 23 -7.66 16.82 -3.85
N PRO A 24 -7.78 15.72 -3.08
CA PRO A 24 -7.31 15.69 -1.70
C PRO A 24 -5.85 16.16 -1.64
N PRO A 25 -5.43 16.89 -0.58
CA PRO A 25 -4.08 17.47 -0.49
C PRO A 25 -2.95 16.42 -0.39
N VAL A 26 -3.33 15.17 -0.16
CA VAL A 26 -2.46 13.99 -0.16
C VAL A 26 -3.22 12.81 -0.72
N LEU A 27 -2.63 12.13 -1.71
CA LEU A 27 -3.05 10.84 -2.23
C LEU A 27 -2.04 9.76 -1.81
N VAL A 28 -2.55 8.57 -1.48
CA VAL A 28 -1.74 7.39 -1.21
C VAL A 28 -2.21 6.28 -2.13
N MET A 29 -1.33 5.79 -2.99
CA MET A 29 -1.57 4.61 -3.81
C MET A 29 -1.26 3.37 -2.98
N HIS A 30 -2.30 2.77 -2.40
CA HIS A 30 -2.17 1.60 -1.54
C HIS A 30 -1.75 0.36 -2.34
N SER A 31 -0.89 -0.46 -1.73
CA SER A 31 -0.38 -1.73 -2.29
C SER A 31 0.01 -1.57 -3.76
N TYR A 32 0.84 -0.56 -4.06
CA TYR A 32 1.10 -0.11 -5.43
C TYR A 32 1.75 -1.21 -6.26
N GLY A 33 0.95 -1.77 -7.16
CA GLY A 33 1.38 -2.80 -8.10
C GLY A 33 1.67 -2.28 -9.50
N GLY A 34 1.55 -0.97 -9.78
CA GLY A 34 1.60 -0.37 -11.12
C GLY A 34 3.00 -0.30 -11.76
N SER A 35 3.09 0.29 -12.95
CA SER A 35 4.38 0.49 -13.64
C SER A 35 5.10 1.75 -13.19
N ALA A 36 6.39 1.91 -13.56
CA ALA A 36 7.15 3.13 -13.26
C ALA A 36 6.59 4.34 -14.02
N GLU A 37 6.10 4.14 -15.24
CA GLU A 37 5.45 5.19 -16.05
C GLU A 37 4.18 5.69 -15.37
N SER A 38 3.34 4.77 -14.88
CA SER A 38 2.13 5.13 -14.13
C SER A 38 2.49 5.89 -12.86
N ALA A 39 3.52 5.44 -12.12
CA ALA A 39 3.93 6.07 -10.87
C ALA A 39 4.43 7.51 -11.11
N LYS A 40 5.25 7.71 -12.14
CA LYS A 40 5.67 9.04 -12.60
C LYS A 40 4.49 9.91 -13.02
N ALA A 41 3.45 9.34 -13.60
CA ALA A 41 2.25 10.10 -13.97
C ALA A 41 1.45 10.55 -12.74
N TYR A 42 1.36 9.74 -11.68
CA TYR A 42 0.73 10.16 -10.41
C TYR A 42 1.54 11.25 -9.69
N LEU A 43 2.88 11.22 -9.78
CA LEU A 43 3.74 12.26 -9.20
C LEU A 43 3.61 13.63 -9.90
N LYS A 44 3.04 13.68 -11.11
CA LYS A 44 2.79 14.92 -11.86
C LYS A 44 1.44 15.58 -11.52
N LEU A 45 0.60 14.93 -10.71
CA LEU A 45 -0.65 15.55 -10.26
C LEU A 45 -0.36 16.74 -9.36
N ALA A 46 -1.27 17.72 -9.30
CA ALA A 46 -1.15 18.92 -8.46
C ALA A 46 -1.34 18.65 -6.95
N THR A 47 -1.11 17.41 -6.50
CA THR A 47 -1.24 16.97 -5.12
C THR A 47 -0.06 16.08 -4.73
N ARG A 48 0.21 15.96 -3.43
CA ARG A 48 1.27 15.10 -2.92
C ARG A 48 0.84 13.64 -3.01
N THR A 49 1.53 12.86 -3.82
CA THR A 49 1.27 11.43 -3.98
C THR A 49 2.34 10.60 -3.27
N TYR A 50 1.91 9.58 -2.53
CA TYR A 50 2.76 8.55 -1.91
C TYR A 50 2.38 7.16 -2.43
N PHE A 51 3.30 6.20 -2.32
CA PHE A 51 3.13 4.85 -2.82
C PHE A 51 3.41 3.85 -1.70
N GLY A 52 2.38 3.10 -1.32
CA GLY A 52 2.47 2.02 -0.36
C GLY A 52 2.97 0.74 -1.01
N PHE A 53 3.89 0.04 -0.34
CA PHE A 53 4.38 -1.26 -0.79
C PHE A 53 4.22 -2.29 0.32
N THR A 54 3.50 -3.36 -0.03
CA THR A 54 3.44 -4.59 0.75
C THR A 54 4.61 -5.51 0.39
N PRO A 55 4.96 -6.51 1.21
CA PRO A 55 5.95 -7.51 0.83
C PRO A 55 5.63 -8.18 -0.52
N SER A 56 4.35 -8.43 -0.79
CA SER A 56 3.89 -9.02 -2.05
C SER A 56 4.04 -8.06 -3.23
N ALA A 57 3.63 -6.79 -3.08
CA ALA A 57 3.75 -5.78 -4.13
C ALA A 57 5.23 -5.46 -4.46
N ALA A 58 6.07 -5.35 -3.44
CA ALA A 58 7.50 -5.09 -3.60
C ALA A 58 8.24 -6.24 -4.32
N ARG A 59 7.74 -7.48 -4.20
CA ARG A 59 8.33 -8.70 -4.81
C ARG A 59 7.80 -9.01 -6.21
N LEU A 60 6.87 -8.22 -6.75
CA LEU A 60 6.50 -8.33 -8.17
C LEU A 60 7.77 -8.21 -9.04
N LYS A 61 7.80 -8.86 -10.20
CA LYS A 61 8.96 -8.83 -11.13
C LYS A 61 9.43 -7.40 -11.44
N ARG A 62 8.50 -6.43 -11.46
CA ARG A 62 8.76 -5.00 -11.68
C ARG A 62 8.96 -4.18 -10.41
N GLY A 63 8.65 -4.72 -9.24
CA GLY A 63 8.63 -4.02 -7.95
C GLY A 63 9.95 -3.29 -7.64
N PRO A 64 11.12 -3.94 -7.67
CA PRO A 64 12.39 -3.28 -7.39
C PRO A 64 12.69 -2.10 -8.31
N ALA A 65 12.42 -2.24 -9.62
CA ALA A 65 12.63 -1.17 -10.60
C ALA A 65 11.66 -0.01 -10.39
N VAL A 66 10.41 -0.29 -10.03
CA VAL A 66 9.41 0.74 -9.69
C VAL A 66 9.84 1.50 -8.43
N ILE A 67 10.18 0.79 -7.35
CA ILE A 67 10.63 1.39 -6.08
C ILE A 67 11.85 2.29 -6.31
N ALA A 68 12.85 1.80 -7.04
CA ALA A 68 14.06 2.57 -7.37
C ALA A 68 13.79 3.81 -8.23
N SER A 69 12.67 3.84 -8.97
CA SER A 69 12.30 4.99 -9.80
C SER A 69 11.59 6.11 -9.05
N LEU A 70 11.20 5.88 -7.79
CA LEU A 70 10.43 6.81 -6.97
C LEU A 70 11.35 7.62 -6.04
N PRO A 71 10.99 8.88 -5.74
CA PRO A 71 11.70 9.63 -4.71
C PRO A 71 11.56 8.94 -3.35
N PRO A 72 12.64 8.80 -2.55
CA PRO A 72 12.60 8.09 -1.27
C PRO A 72 11.58 8.64 -0.28
N ASP A 73 11.31 9.96 -0.30
CA ASP A 73 10.32 10.64 0.54
C ASP A 73 8.86 10.35 0.14
N ARG A 74 8.63 9.53 -0.90
CA ARG A 74 7.30 9.15 -1.41
C ARG A 74 6.93 7.69 -1.19
N LEU A 75 7.81 6.94 -0.54
CA LEU A 75 7.61 5.51 -0.28
C LEU A 75 6.97 5.30 1.10
N LEU A 76 5.98 4.40 1.17
CA LEU A 76 5.35 3.96 2.41
C LEU A 76 5.44 2.42 2.50
N ILE A 77 5.57 1.91 3.73
CA ILE A 77 5.59 0.48 4.02
C ILE A 77 4.20 0.07 4.49
N GLU A 78 3.66 -1.01 3.92
CA GLU A 78 2.34 -1.54 4.25
C GLU A 78 2.40 -3.04 4.54
N SER A 79 1.51 -3.56 5.40
CA SER A 79 1.33 -5.00 5.57
C SER A 79 0.24 -5.55 4.65
N ASP A 80 -0.87 -4.81 4.49
CA ASP A 80 -2.10 -5.23 3.81
C ASP A 80 -2.68 -6.55 4.36
N VAL A 81 -2.53 -6.73 5.67
CA VAL A 81 -3.04 -7.88 6.41
C VAL A 81 -4.41 -7.51 7.00
N HIS A 82 -5.39 -8.40 6.84
CA HIS A 82 -6.66 -8.32 7.54
C HIS A 82 -6.65 -9.26 8.78
N ASP A 83 -7.15 -8.79 9.92
CA ASP A 83 -7.14 -9.58 11.17
C ASP A 83 -7.98 -10.87 11.10
N GLY A 84 -8.92 -10.96 10.15
CA GLY A 84 -9.81 -12.13 9.98
C GLY A 84 -9.14 -13.41 9.46
N GLY A 85 -7.83 -13.40 9.21
CA GLY A 85 -7.05 -14.57 8.78
C GLY A 85 -6.07 -15.10 9.83
N LEU A 86 -5.97 -14.45 10.98
CA LEU A 86 -5.17 -14.96 12.08
C LEU A 86 -5.93 -16.13 12.73
N PRO A 87 -5.28 -17.28 12.97
CA PRO A 87 -5.88 -18.28 13.84
C PRO A 87 -6.21 -17.61 15.17
N ALA A 88 -7.39 -17.93 15.73
CA ALA A 88 -7.78 -17.44 17.03
C ALA A 88 -6.60 -17.60 18.00
N PRO A 89 -6.28 -16.59 18.84
CA PRO A 89 -5.22 -16.75 19.81
C PRO A 89 -5.48 -18.03 20.60
N PRO A 90 -4.45 -18.84 20.90
CA PRO A 90 -4.64 -20.05 21.68
C PRO A 90 -5.40 -19.69 22.96
N PRO A 91 -6.33 -20.55 23.44
CA PRO A 91 -7.03 -20.27 24.68
C PRO A 91 -5.99 -19.96 25.74
N ARG A 92 -6.11 -18.80 26.40
CA ARG A 92 -5.22 -18.48 27.51
C ARG A 92 -5.41 -19.61 28.51
N GLY A 93 -4.38 -20.45 28.65
CA GLY A 93 -4.38 -21.48 29.66
C GLY A 93 -4.67 -20.79 30.98
N VAL A 94 -5.77 -21.18 31.63
CA VAL A 94 -5.95 -20.89 33.04
C VAL A 94 -4.74 -21.54 33.69
N GLY A 95 -3.84 -20.73 34.26
CA GLY A 95 -2.62 -21.20 34.88
C GLY A 95 -2.98 -22.30 35.87
N GLY A 96 -2.71 -23.55 35.48
CA GLY A 96 -2.65 -24.67 36.38
C GLY A 96 -1.37 -24.48 37.17
N LEU A 97 -1.51 -24.10 38.43
CA LEU A 97 -0.54 -24.46 39.45
C LEU A 97 -0.39 -25.98 39.36
N VAL A 98 0.73 -26.45 38.85
CA VAL A 98 1.20 -27.80 39.13
C VAL A 98 2.48 -27.62 39.93
N ASP A 99 2.37 -28.00 41.20
CA ASP A 99 3.47 -28.05 42.15
C ASP A 99 4.62 -28.91 41.61
N GLU A 100 5.84 -28.47 41.90
CA GLU A 100 7.07 -29.20 41.63
C GLU A 100 7.20 -30.39 42.59
N GLU A 101 7.49 -31.58 42.05
CA GLU A 101 8.25 -32.65 42.73
C GLU A 101 9.28 -33.25 41.77
#